data_AF-A0A183DEZ2-F1
#
_entry.id   AF-A0A183DEZ2-F1
#
_cell.length_a   1.000
_cell.length_b   1.000
_cell.length_c   1.000
_cell.angle_alpha   90.00
_cell.angle_beta   90.00
_cell.angle_gamma   90.00
#
_symmetry.space_group_name_H-M   'P 1'
#
loop_
_entity.id
_entity.type
_entity.pdbx_description
1 polymer ?
#
loop_
_entity_poly.entity_id
_entity_poly.type
_entity_poly.pdbx_seq_one_letter_code
_entity_poly.pdbx_strand_id
1 'polypeptide(L)'
;MTEHKKDLQFSENGKTVYYKSYKQFFYNAEMSCPSCRQNPELMLPNIIALETISNMLQTPECGHTCQQLVDVGLILMGEYPFRYCN
;
A
#
# COMPACT_ATOMS: atom_id res chain seq x y z
N MET A 1 -15.41 12.03 -4.66
CA MET A 1 -15.47 10.62 -4.25
C MET A 1 -16.93 10.20 -4.28
N THR A 2 -17.26 9.06 -4.88
CA THR A 2 -18.59 8.45 -4.76
C THR A 2 -18.45 7.11 -4.05
N GLU A 3 -19.42 6.80 -3.19
CA GLU A 3 -19.49 5.53 -2.47
C GLU A 3 -20.82 4.85 -2.77
N HIS A 4 -20.78 3.57 -3.16
CA HIS A 4 -21.96 2.76 -3.41
C HIS A 4 -21.91 1.48 -2.57
N LYS A 5 -22.99 1.19 -1.87
CA LYS A 5 -23.17 -0.07 -1.13
C LYS A 5 -23.91 -1.06 -2.04
N LYS A 6 -23.35 -2.26 -2.22
CA LYS A 6 -23.98 -3.36 -2.98
C LYS A 6 -24.00 -4.64 -2.14
N ASP A 7 -24.73 -5.65 -2.62
CA ASP A 7 -24.86 -6.97 -1.99
C ASP A 7 -25.37 -6.90 -0.54
N LEU A 8 -26.45 -6.14 -0.34
CA LEU A 8 -27.10 -6.01 0.97
C LEU A 8 -27.69 -7.36 1.41
N GLN A 9 -27.22 -7.88 2.53
CA GLN A 9 -27.79 -9.06 3.17
C GLN A 9 -28.17 -8.71 4.60
N PHE A 10 -29.44 -8.85 4.93
CA PHE A 10 -29.95 -8.68 6.28
C PHE A 10 -29.88 -10.02 7.00
N SER A 11 -29.37 -10.03 8.22
CA SER A 11 -29.43 -11.22 9.06
C SER A 11 -30.87 -11.59 9.40
N GLU A 12 -31.16 -12.88 9.59
CA GLU A 12 -32.50 -13.36 9.93
C GLU A 12 -33.05 -12.75 11.23
N ASN A 13 -32.16 -12.38 12.16
CA ASN A 13 -32.52 -11.72 13.41
C ASN A 13 -32.71 -10.19 13.27
N GLY A 14 -32.54 -9.64 12.06
CA GLY A 14 -32.74 -8.22 11.72
C GLY A 14 -31.75 -7.24 12.38
N LYS A 15 -30.72 -7.73 13.07
CA LYS A 15 -29.80 -6.90 13.87
C LYS A 15 -28.51 -6.55 13.14
N THR A 16 -28.13 -7.29 12.11
CA THR A 16 -26.90 -7.05 11.36
C THR A 16 -27.16 -7.00 9.86
N VAL A 17 -26.41 -6.15 9.17
CA VAL A 17 -26.47 -6.01 7.72
C VAL A 17 -25.06 -6.11 7.14
N TYR A 18 -24.88 -7.04 6.22
CA TYR A 18 -23.68 -7.14 5.40
C TYR A 18 -23.87 -6.31 4.13
N TYR A 19 -22.83 -5.60 3.72
CA TYR A 19 -22.77 -4.93 2.42
C TYR A 19 -21.32 -4.79 1.99
N LYS A 20 -21.10 -4.69 0.68
CA LYS A 20 -19.81 -4.30 0.09
C LYS A 20 -19.84 -2.81 -0.24
N SER A 21 -18.87 -2.06 0.27
CA SER A 21 -18.68 -0.63 -0.04
C SER A 21 -17.71 -0.49 -1.22
N TYR A 22 -18.19 0.12 -2.30
CA TYR A 22 -17.40 0.43 -3.50
C TYR A 22 -17.12 1.92 -3.51
N LYS A 23 -15.85 2.30 -3.47
CA LYS A 23 -15.40 3.69 -3.49
C LYS A 23 -14.75 4.00 -4.84
N GLN A 24 -15.18 5.11 -5.45
CA GLN A 24 -14.58 5.64 -6.67
C GLN A 24 -14.01 7.03 -6.41
N PHE A 25 -12.77 7.22 -6.85
CA PHE A 25 -12.05 8.49 -6.75
C PHE A 25 -12.02 9.15 -8.13
N PHE A 26 -12.33 10.45 -8.17
CA PHE A 26 -12.25 11.26 -9.38
C PHE A 26 -11.16 12.30 -9.15
N TYR A 27 -10.22 12.38 -10.08
CA TYR A 27 -9.20 13.42 -10.05
C TYR A 27 -9.82 14.77 -10.40
N ASN A 28 -9.54 15.79 -9.59
CA ASN A 28 -9.94 17.18 -9.85
C ASN A 28 -8.69 18.05 -9.85
N ALA A 29 -8.30 18.53 -11.03
CA ALA A 29 -7.14 19.37 -11.20
C ALA A 29 -7.28 20.67 -10.39
N GLU A 30 -8.38 21.40 -10.49
CA GLU A 30 -8.59 22.71 -9.86
C GLU A 30 -8.41 22.67 -8.33
N MET A 31 -8.83 21.57 -7.70
CA MET A 31 -8.67 21.33 -6.27
C MET A 31 -7.31 20.74 -5.87
N SER A 32 -6.50 20.31 -6.84
CA SER A 32 -5.19 19.68 -6.60
C SER A 32 -4.07 20.72 -6.68
N CYS A 33 -3.00 20.52 -5.91
CA CYS A 33 -1.78 21.34 -6.00
C CYS A 33 -1.25 21.40 -7.44
N PRO A 34 -0.92 22.60 -7.99
CA PRO A 34 -0.44 22.73 -9.37
C PRO A 34 0.79 21.87 -9.69
N SER A 35 1.72 21.75 -8.74
CA SER A 35 2.95 20.93 -8.87
C SER A 35 2.69 19.43 -8.83
N CYS A 36 1.52 18.99 -8.35
CA CYS A 36 1.18 17.57 -8.21
C CYS A 36 0.47 17.01 -9.45
N ARG A 37 0.16 17.87 -10.43
CA ARG A 37 -0.70 17.53 -11.59
C ARG A 37 0.07 16.89 -12.74
N GLN A 38 1.38 17.10 -12.80
CA GLN A 38 2.23 16.74 -13.94
C GLN A 38 3.34 15.82 -13.46
N ASN A 39 3.02 14.52 -13.30
CA ASN A 39 3.98 13.47 -12.95
C ASN A 39 5.08 13.96 -12.00
N PRO A 40 4.69 14.37 -10.77
CA PRO A 40 5.67 14.89 -9.84
C PRO A 40 6.71 13.81 -9.57
N GLU A 41 7.98 14.20 -9.59
CA GLU A 41 9.04 13.33 -9.11
C GLU A 41 8.83 13.11 -7.61
N LEU A 42 8.39 11.91 -7.26
CA LEU A 42 8.11 11.54 -5.87
C LEU A 42 9.14 10.53 -5.40
N MET A 43 9.80 10.83 -4.28
CA MET A 43 10.53 9.80 -3.54
C MET A 43 9.54 9.03 -2.68
N LEU A 44 9.26 7.79 -3.06
CA LEU A 44 8.35 6.91 -2.35
C LEU A 44 9.14 5.77 -1.69
N PRO A 45 8.72 5.33 -0.50
CA PRO A 45 9.27 4.11 0.05
C PRO A 45 8.97 2.94 -0.87
N ASN A 46 9.93 2.03 -0.97
CA ASN A 46 9.77 0.82 -1.74
C ASN A 46 8.93 -0.18 -0.95
N ILE A 47 7.66 -0.30 -1.33
CA ILE A 47 6.69 -1.14 -0.63
C ILE A 47 7.09 -2.62 -0.59
N ILE A 48 7.81 -3.10 -1.60
CA ILE A 48 8.24 -4.51 -1.67
C ILE A 48 9.37 -4.76 -0.67
N ALA A 49 10.36 -3.86 -0.62
CA ALA A 49 11.44 -3.93 0.36
C ALA A 49 10.90 -3.79 1.80
N LEU A 50 9.97 -2.85 2.03
CA LEU A 50 9.36 -2.65 3.35
C LEU A 50 8.55 -3.86 3.82
N GLU A 51 7.77 -4.47 2.93
CA GLU A 51 6.96 -5.64 3.27
C GLU A 51 7.85 -6.85 3.59
N THR A 52 8.92 -7.05 2.80
CA THR A 52 9.93 -8.08 3.04
C THR A 52 10.57 -7.93 4.43
N ILE A 53 11.06 -6.72 4.75
CA ILE A 53 11.67 -6.43 6.06
C ILE A 53 10.64 -6.60 7.19
N SER A 54 9.40 -6.13 6.99
CA SER A 54 8.34 -6.24 8.01
C SER A 54 7.99 -7.69 8.33
N ASN A 55 7.91 -8.56 7.31
CA ASN A 55 7.66 -9.98 7.50
C ASN A 55 8.83 -10.67 8.19
N MET A 56 10.07 -10.30 7.87
CA MET A 56 11.26 -10.84 8.53
C MET A 56 11.34 -10.46 10.00
N LEU A 57 10.97 -9.23 10.37
CA LEU A 57 10.91 -8.79 11.77
C LEU A 57 9.85 -9.55 12.57
N GLN A 58 8.78 -10.01 11.92
CA GLN A 58 7.73 -10.81 12.54
C GLN A 58 8.05 -12.31 12.60
N THR A 59 9.05 -12.77 11.85
CA THR A 59 9.44 -14.18 11.79
C THR A 59 10.54 -14.45 12.82
N PRO A 60 10.27 -15.22 13.90
CA PRO A 60 11.22 -15.42 15.00
C PRO A 60 12.48 -16.21 14.60
N GLU A 61 12.49 -16.82 13.40
CA GLU A 61 13.61 -17.61 12.89
C GLU A 61 14.65 -16.80 12.11
N CYS A 62 14.35 -15.56 11.69
CA CYS A 62 15.30 -14.73 10.95
C CYS A 62 16.14 -13.87 11.91
N GLY A 63 17.22 -14.45 12.42
CA GLY A 63 18.23 -13.73 13.23
C GLY A 63 19.02 -12.69 12.42
N HIS A 64 19.95 -11.99 13.08
CA HIS A 64 20.71 -10.87 12.50
C HIS A 64 21.41 -11.20 11.17
N THR A 65 22.01 -12.39 11.03
CA THR A 65 22.71 -12.78 9.79
C THR A 65 21.74 -12.97 8.62
N CYS A 66 20.54 -13.52 8.88
CA CYS A 66 19.49 -13.67 7.88
C CYS A 66 19.02 -12.29 7.38
N GLN A 67 18.84 -11.34 8.30
CA GLN A 67 18.46 -9.96 7.96
C GLN A 67 19.48 -9.29 7.03
N GLN A 68 20.76 -9.37 7.38
CA GLN A 68 21.84 -8.80 6.57
C GLN A 68 21.92 -9.40 5.16
N LEU A 69 21.71 -10.70 5.02
CA LEU A 69 21.74 -11.36 3.71
C LEU A 69 20.59 -10.89 2.80
N VAL A 70 19.39 -10.74 3.37
CA VAL A 70 18.25 -10.24 2.60
C VAL A 70 18.41 -8.76 2.27
N ASP A 71 18.90 -7.94 3.21
CA ASP A 71 19.18 -6.52 2.95
C ASP A 71 20.17 -6.34 1.78
N VAL A 72 21.27 -7.10 1.79
CA VAL A 72 22.25 -7.10 0.70
C VAL A 72 21.61 -7.60 -0.60
N GLY A 73 20.79 -8.65 -0.54
CA GLY A 73 20.08 -9.18 -1.70
C GLY A 73 19.15 -8.14 -2.33
N LEU A 74 18.36 -7.44 -1.53
CA LEU A 74 17.47 -6.37 -1.98
C LEU A 74 18.25 -5.25 -2.67
N ILE A 75 19.36 -4.81 -2.07
CA ILE A 75 20.23 -3.78 -2.67
C ILE A 75 20.80 -4.24 -4.02
N LEU A 76 21.27 -5.50 -4.12
CA LEU A 76 21.83 -6.05 -5.36
C LEU A 76 20.78 -6.17 -6.47
N MET A 77 19.52 -6.42 -6.12
CA MET A 77 18.39 -6.43 -7.06
C MET A 77 17.91 -5.03 -7.44
N GLY A 78 18.51 -3.97 -6.89
CA GLY A 78 18.10 -2.57 -7.11
C GLY A 78 16.87 -2.15 -6.31
N GLU A 79 16.43 -2.98 -5.36
CA GLU A 79 15.29 -2.71 -4.48
C GLU A 79 15.74 -1.87 -3.28
N TYR A 80 16.09 -0.61 -3.56
CA TYR A 80 16.45 0.34 -2.51
C TYR A 80 15.24 0.70 -1.63
N PRO A 81 15.45 1.07 -0.35
CA PRO A 81 14.35 1.42 0.58
C PRO A 81 13.47 2.58 0.10
N PHE A 82 14.03 3.47 -0.71
CA PHE A 82 13.33 4.58 -1.35
C PHE A 82 13.63 4.57 -2.84
N ARG A 83 12.63 4.90 -3.64
CA ARG A 83 12.74 5.00 -5.10
C ARG A 83 12.07 6.27 -5.60
N TYR A 84 12.64 6.86 -6.64
CA TYR A 84 12.01 7.93 -7.38
C TYR A 84 11.01 7.35 -8.38
N CYS A 85 9.81 7.90 -8.41
CA CYS A 85 8.79 7.58 -9.39
C CYS A 85 8.51 8.84 -10.23
N ASN A 86 8.56 8.67 -11.55
CA ASN A 86 8.22 9.66 -12.57
C ASN A 86 6.99 9.22 -13.37
#